data_AF-A0A1R4JGE3-F1
#
_entry.id   AF-A0A1R4JGE3-F1
#
_cell.length_a   1.000
_cell.length_b   1.000
_cell.length_c   1.000
_cell.angle_alpha   90.00
_cell.angle_beta   90.00
_cell.angle_gamma   90.00
#
_symmetry.space_group_name_H-M   'P 1'
#
loop_
_entity.id
_entity.type
_entity.pdbx_description
1 polymer ?
#
loop_
_entity_poly.entity_id
_entity_poly.type
_entity_poly.pdbx_seq_one_letter_code
_entity_poly.pdbx_strand_id
1 'polypeptide(L)' 'MCDVSRQTINAIENNKYDPSLQLAFDIAEHLNSRIDEVFINERKDEN' A
#
# COMPACT_ATOMS: atom_id res chain seq x y z
N MET A 1 -1.82 8.20 -12.79
CA MET A 1 -0.93 7.20 -13.41
C MET A 1 0.09 6.85 -12.35
N CYS A 2 -0.04 5.67 -11.73
CA CYS A 2 0.89 5.21 -10.69
C CYS A 2 2.29 5.09 -11.32
N ASP A 3 3.17 6.05 -11.05
CA ASP A 3 4.55 6.08 -11.59
C ASP A 3 5.50 5.21 -10.76
N VAL A 4 5.07 3.98 -10.48
CA VAL A 4 5.83 3.02 -9.69
C VAL A 4 6.23 1.83 -10.53
N SER A 5 7.52 1.50 -10.44
CA SER A 5 8.08 0.36 -11.15
C SER A 5 7.52 -0.95 -10.58
N ARG A 6 7.53 -2.01 -11.40
CA ARG A 6 7.21 -3.37 -10.93
C ARG A 6 8.12 -3.82 -9.78
N GLN A 7 9.34 -3.31 -9.72
CA GLN A 7 10.27 -3.58 -8.60
C GLN A 7 9.77 -2.95 -7.30
N THR A 8 9.20 -1.74 -7.36
CA THR A 8 8.61 -1.05 -6.21
C THR A 8 7.42 -1.84 -5.67
N ILE A 9 6.52 -2.30 -6.56
CA ILE A 9 5.39 -3.15 -6.18
C ILE A 9 5.88 -4.45 -5.51
N ASN A 10 6.82 -5.16 -6.14
CA ASN A 10 7.40 -6.37 -5.57
C ASN A 10 8.04 -6.13 -4.20
N ALA A 11 8.68 -4.97 -3.99
CA ALA A 11 9.29 -4.63 -2.71
C ALA A 11 8.23 -4.39 -1.63
N ILE A 12 7.11 -3.74 -1.97
CA ILE A 12 5.95 -3.55 -1.08
C ILE A 12 5.36 -4.91 -0.69
N GLU A 13 5.07 -5.77 -1.66
CA GLU A 13 4.48 -7.10 -1.42
C GLU A 13 5.38 -8.01 -0.57
N ASN A 14 6.70 -7.82 -0.62
CA ASN A 14 7.67 -8.58 0.18
C ASN A 14 8.04 -7.90 1.50
N ASN A 15 7.31 -6.87 1.95
CA ASN A 15 7.59 -6.08 3.16
C ASN A 15 9.01 -5.46 3.19
N LYS A 16 9.59 -5.21 2.01
CA LYS A 16 10.93 -4.61 1.84
C LYS A 16 10.89 -3.11 1.65
N TYR A 17 9.70 -2.55 1.44
CA TYR A 17 9.49 -1.11 1.25
C TYR A 17 8.13 -0.71 1.82
N ASP A 18 8.13 0.30 2.67
CA ASP A 18 6.91 0.93 3.18
C ASP A 18 6.50 2.03 2.19
N PRO A 19 5.34 1.91 1.49
CA PRO A 19 4.91 2.92 0.56
C PRO A 19 4.56 4.23 1.28
N SER A 20 4.84 5.36 0.62
CA SER A 20 4.32 6.64 1.11
C SER A 20 2.79 6.63 1.14
N LEU A 21 2.19 7.46 1.99
CA LEU A 21 0.73 7.54 2.10
C LEU A 21 0.06 7.85 0.74
N GLN A 22 0.65 8.75 -0.05
CA GLN A 22 0.18 9.06 -1.40
C GLN A 22 0.21 7.83 -2.31
N LEU A 23 1.30 7.06 -2.28
CA LEU A 23 1.43 5.85 -3.08
C LEU A 23 0.42 4.77 -2.65
N ALA A 24 0.17 4.63 -1.35
CA ALA A 24 -0.84 3.73 -0.84
C ALA A 24 -2.26 4.10 -1.35
N PHE A 25 -2.59 5.39 -1.38
CA PHE A 25 -3.84 5.89 -1.98
C PHE A 25 -3.90 5.60 -3.47
N ASP A 26 -2.86 5.93 -4.22
CA ASP A 26 -2.83 5.73 -5.67
C ASP A 26 -2.98 4.23 -6.02
N ILE A 27 -2.37 3.32 -5.24
CA ILE A 27 -2.52 1.87 -5.39
C ILE A 27 -3.97 1.43 -5.11
N ALA A 28 -4.57 1.91 -4.01
CA ALA A 28 -5.95 1.57 -3.66
C ALA A 28 -6.95 2.03 -4.72
N GLU A 29 -6.78 3.23 -5.27
CA GLU A 29 -7.59 3.74 -6.39
C GLU A 29 -7.45 2.86 -7.65
N HIS A 30 -6.23 2.42 -8.00
CA HIS A 30 -6.02 1.53 -9.15
C HIS A 30 -6.65 0.14 -8.94
N LEU A 31 -6.70 -0.34 -7.70
CA LEU A 31 -7.37 -1.58 -7.33
C LEU A 31 -8.88 -1.42 -7.13
N ASN A 32 -9.40 -0.20 -7.30
CA ASN A 32 -10.82 0.14 -7.12
C ASN A 32 -11.37 -0.35 -5.77
N SER A 33 -10.54 -0.24 -4.73
CA SER A 33 -10.78 -0.71 -3.36
C SER A 33 -10.44 0.40 -2.37
N ARG A 34 -10.94 0.31 -1.14
CA ARG A 34 -10.62 1.31 -0.11
C ARG A 34 -9.21 1.09 0.42
N ILE A 35 -8.53 2.17 0.81
CA ILE A 35 -7.15 2.07 1.32
C ILE A 35 -7.04 1.16 2.55
N ASP A 36 -8.07 1.15 3.41
CA ASP A 36 -8.16 0.28 4.60
C ASP A 36 -8.39 -1.20 4.26
N GLU A 37 -8.81 -1.54 3.05
CA GLU A 37 -8.95 -2.92 2.57
C GLU A 37 -7.63 -3.45 1.97
N VAL A 38 -6.78 -2.55 1.47
CA VAL A 38 -5.50 -2.88 0.81
C VAL A 38 -4.33 -2.81 1.79
N PHE A 39 -4.31 -1.81 2.66
CA PHE A 39 -3.24 -1.56 3.63
C PHE A 39 -3.78 -1.67 5.05
N ILE A 40 -3.37 -2.73 5.74
CA ILE A 40 -3.78 -3.01 7.12
C ILE A 40 -2.70 -2.47 8.05
N ASN A 41 -3.07 -1.49 8.88
CA ASN A 41 -2.18 -1.02 9.94
C ASN A 41 -2.22 -2.03 11.09
N GLU A 42 -1.16 -2.83 11.25
CA GLU A 42 -1.01 -3.79 12.36
C GLU A 42 -0.79 -3.12 13.74
N ARG A 43 -1.16 -1.84 13.91
CA ARG A 43 -1.47 -1.33 15.24
C ARG A 43 -2.64 -2.14 15.76
N LYS A 44 -2.33 -3.23 16.45
CA LYS A 44 -3.25 -3.84 17.40
C LYS A 44 -3.79 -2.69 18.22
N ASP A 45 -5.10 -2.49 18.15
CA ASP A 45 -5.81 -1.78 19.20
C ASP A 45 -5.51 -2.55 20.50
N GLU A 46 -4.44 -2.14 21.19
CA GLU A 46 -4.15 -2.57 22.54
C GLU A 46 -5.24 -1.97 23.41
N ASN A 47 -6.28 -2.76 23.66
CA ASN A 47 -7.34 -2.46 24.60
C ASN A 47 -7.24 -3.38 25.82
#